data_AF-A0A318PYW3-F1
#
_entry.id   AF-A0A318PYW3-F1
#
_cell.length_a   1.000
_cell.length_b   1.000
_cell.length_c   1.000
_cell.angle_alpha   90.00
_cell.angle_beta   90.00
_cell.angle_gamma   90.00
#
_symmetry.space_group_name_H-M   'P 1'
#
loop_
_entity.id
_entity.type
_entity.pdbx_description
1 polymer ?
#
loop_
_entity_poly.entity_id
_entity_poly.type
_entity_poly.pdbx_seq_one_letter_code
_entity_poly.pdbx_strand_id
1 'polypeptide(L)'
;MRANERMLRALARVSARAVVHVARRFAPVLDAGIVDEGGCAYLAYCRARVALPAGPDETGRECWVNSLHVEDWYRTHVLLAALGFSDAVFALWEKQHGRRDGLVCLISKNRVAGSARHAVVWKMHRHRPGQDWLAADLSGYDDAVLELTSRNDITLVKERLCLRA
;
A
#
# COMPACT_ATOMS: atom_id res chain seq x y z
N MET A 1 -11.39 6.33 -0.06
CA MET A 1 -10.87 5.09 -0.66
C MET A 1 -11.48 4.89 -2.02
N ARG A 2 -10.72 4.32 -2.98
CA ARG A 2 -11.25 3.91 -4.28
C ARG A 2 -10.87 2.45 -4.53
N ALA A 3 -11.78 1.63 -5.04
CA ALA A 3 -11.53 0.22 -5.29
C ALA A 3 -12.39 -0.26 -6.46
N ASN A 4 -11.86 -1.17 -7.27
CA ASN A 4 -12.67 -1.86 -8.27
C ASN A 4 -13.45 -3.04 -7.65
N GLU A 5 -14.43 -3.56 -8.38
CA GLU A 5 -15.26 -4.65 -7.86
C GLU A 5 -14.47 -5.92 -7.52
N ARG A 6 -13.40 -6.20 -8.30
CA ARG A 6 -12.51 -7.36 -8.05
C ARG A 6 -11.88 -7.26 -6.67
N MET A 7 -11.45 -6.06 -6.28
CA MET A 7 -10.91 -5.79 -4.96
C MET A 7 -11.98 -5.85 -3.87
N LEU A 8 -13.17 -5.26 -4.09
CA LEU A 8 -14.27 -5.36 -3.11
C LEU A 8 -14.65 -6.82 -2.83
N ARG A 9 -14.72 -7.67 -3.86
CA ARG A 9 -14.92 -9.12 -3.72
C ARG A 9 -13.78 -9.81 -2.97
N ALA A 10 -12.53 -9.38 -3.21
CA ALA A 10 -11.38 -9.93 -2.50
C ALA A 10 -11.40 -9.58 -1.01
N LEU A 11 -11.74 -8.33 -0.68
CA LEU A 11 -11.91 -7.84 0.69
C LEU A 11 -13.03 -8.58 1.41
N ALA A 12 -14.18 -8.79 0.78
CA ALA A 12 -15.30 -9.53 1.40
C ALA A 12 -14.98 -10.99 1.78
N ARG A 13 -13.94 -11.58 1.19
CA ARG A 13 -13.47 -12.95 1.49
C ARG A 13 -12.43 -13.01 2.59
N VAL A 14 -11.95 -11.85 3.05
CA VAL A 14 -10.99 -11.77 4.15
C VAL A 14 -11.70 -12.08 5.46
N SER A 15 -11.24 -13.10 6.18
CA SER A 15 -11.80 -13.44 7.48
C SER A 15 -11.38 -12.43 8.55
N ALA A 16 -12.37 -11.84 9.23
CA ALA A 16 -12.19 -10.95 10.38
C ALA A 16 -11.38 -11.56 11.54
N ARG A 17 -11.30 -12.90 11.59
CA ARG A 17 -10.62 -13.64 12.66
C ARG A 17 -9.10 -13.72 12.49
N ALA A 18 -8.58 -13.37 11.31
CA ALA A 18 -7.15 -13.35 11.06
C ALA A 18 -6.55 -12.06 11.62
N VAL A 19 -6.28 -12.05 12.94
CA VAL A 19 -5.39 -11.06 13.55
C VAL A 19 -3.99 -11.33 13.03
N VAL A 20 -3.58 -10.63 11.99
CA VAL A 20 -2.20 -10.69 11.52
C VAL A 20 -1.42 -9.66 12.34
N HIS A 21 -0.38 -10.08 13.06
CA HIS A 21 0.62 -9.16 13.61
C HIS A 21 1.49 -8.61 12.47
N VAL A 22 0.85 -7.84 11.58
CA VAL A 22 1.40 -7.35 10.31
C VAL A 22 2.69 -6.56 10.50
N ALA A 23 2.77 -5.80 11.60
CA ALA A 23 3.91 -4.94 11.88
C ALA A 23 5.23 -5.72 12.08
N ARG A 24 5.20 -6.98 12.56
CA ARG A 24 6.44 -7.66 12.96
C ARG A 24 7.37 -7.97 11.79
N ARG A 25 6.85 -8.49 10.67
CA ARG A 25 7.74 -8.83 9.54
C ARG A 25 8.16 -7.59 8.77
N PHE A 26 7.33 -6.56 8.69
CA PHE A 26 7.69 -5.30 8.06
C PHE A 26 8.51 -4.37 8.94
N ALA A 27 8.89 -4.78 10.17
CA ALA A 27 9.67 -3.97 11.09
C ALA A 27 10.93 -3.36 10.44
N PRO A 28 11.76 -4.09 9.66
CA PRO A 28 12.92 -3.49 9.01
C PRO A 28 12.59 -2.34 8.05
N VAL A 29 11.41 -2.39 7.42
CA VAL A 29 10.93 -1.33 6.53
C VAL A 29 10.42 -0.14 7.33
N LEU A 30 9.63 -0.39 8.38
CA LEU A 30 9.03 0.64 9.22
C LEU A 30 10.08 1.36 10.08
N ASP A 31 11.02 0.62 10.66
CA ASP A 31 12.09 1.14 11.54
C ASP A 31 13.07 2.02 10.77
N ALA A 32 13.27 1.76 9.47
CA ALA A 32 14.08 2.59 8.61
C ALA A 32 13.45 3.98 8.35
N GLY A 33 12.13 4.12 8.52
CA GLY A 33 11.42 5.38 8.35
C GLY A 33 11.14 5.78 6.89
N ILE A 34 10.62 7.00 6.75
CA ILE A 34 10.40 7.66 5.46
C ILE A 34 11.40 8.81 5.33
N VAL A 35 11.94 9.01 4.13
CA VAL A 35 12.88 10.09 3.80
C VAL A 35 12.34 10.95 2.66
N ASP A 36 12.58 12.26 2.76
CA ASP A 36 12.28 13.22 1.69
C ASP A 36 13.53 13.47 0.84
N GLU A 37 13.43 13.25 -0.47
CA GLU A 37 14.52 13.49 -1.42
C GLU A 37 13.94 14.02 -2.74
N GLY A 38 14.39 15.20 -3.18
CA GLY A 38 13.98 15.77 -4.47
C GLY A 38 12.46 15.97 -4.63
N GLY A 39 11.76 16.33 -3.54
CA GLY A 39 10.30 16.52 -3.55
C GLY A 39 9.48 15.22 -3.49
N CYS A 40 10.15 14.07 -3.40
CA CYS A 40 9.52 12.76 -3.25
C CYS A 40 9.62 12.26 -1.80
N ALA A 41 8.66 11.44 -1.39
CA ALA A 41 8.71 10.71 -0.13
C ALA A 41 9.03 9.22 -0.41
N TYR A 42 10.09 8.70 0.20
CA TYR A 42 10.51 7.31 0.01
C TYR A 42 10.54 6.51 1.30
N LEU A 43 10.14 5.24 1.24
CA LEU A 43 10.52 4.28 2.27
C LEU A 43 12.05 4.13 2.27
N ALA A 44 12.71 4.54 3.36
CA ALA A 44 14.16 4.58 3.43
C ALA A 44 14.79 3.21 3.15
N TYR A 45 14.14 2.14 3.63
CA TYR A 45 14.51 0.76 3.36
C TYR A 45 14.58 0.45 1.85
N CYS A 46 13.58 0.85 1.08
CA CYS A 46 13.53 0.59 -0.35
C CYS A 46 14.51 1.50 -1.10
N ARG A 47 14.56 2.77 -0.72
CA ARG A 47 15.45 3.77 -1.35
C ARG A 47 16.92 3.38 -1.28
N ALA A 48 17.36 2.79 -0.18
CA ALA A 48 18.74 2.30 -0.01
C ALA A 48 19.09 1.10 -0.91
N ARG A 49 18.11 0.44 -1.54
CA ARG A 49 18.26 -0.80 -2.31
C ARG A 49 17.95 -0.63 -3.80
N VAL A 50 17.43 0.52 -4.19
CA VAL A 50 16.95 0.78 -5.54
C VAL A 50 17.63 2.03 -6.07
N ALA A 51 18.23 1.91 -7.26
CA ALA A 51 18.73 3.07 -7.99
C ALA A 51 17.55 3.90 -8.53
N LEU A 52 17.65 5.22 -8.43
CA LEU A 52 16.63 6.11 -8.98
C LEU A 52 16.62 6.01 -10.51
N PRO A 53 15.45 5.79 -11.13
CA PRO A 53 15.34 5.78 -12.58
C PRO A 53 15.52 7.21 -13.12
N ALA A 54 16.18 7.33 -14.27
CA ALA A 54 16.18 8.58 -15.04
C ALA A 54 14.89 8.68 -15.88
N GLY A 55 14.24 9.85 -15.86
CA GLY A 55 13.12 10.14 -16.77
C GLY A 55 11.72 10.25 -16.13
N PRO A 56 11.32 9.41 -15.15
CA PRO A 56 10.00 9.55 -14.54
C PRO A 56 9.85 10.82 -13.70
N ASP A 57 8.61 11.31 -13.62
CA ASP A 57 8.21 12.38 -12.69
C ASP A 57 8.30 11.93 -11.23
N GLU A 58 7.93 12.79 -10.28
CA GLU A 58 7.90 12.45 -8.85
C GLU A 58 7.05 11.20 -8.57
N THR A 59 5.85 11.12 -9.17
CA THR A 59 4.93 10.01 -8.98
C THR A 59 5.52 8.70 -9.48
N GLY A 60 6.13 8.69 -10.66
CA GLY A 60 6.79 7.55 -11.25
C GLY A 60 8.02 7.10 -10.47
N ARG A 61 8.83 8.04 -9.94
CA ARG A 61 9.96 7.72 -9.07
C ARG A 61 9.49 7.10 -7.75
N GLU A 62 8.47 7.66 -7.11
CA GLU A 62 7.84 7.09 -5.91
C GLU A 62 7.27 5.69 -6.20
N CYS A 63 6.57 5.52 -7.33
CA CYS A 63 6.03 4.23 -7.77
C CYS A 63 7.11 3.16 -7.92
N TRP A 64 8.28 3.55 -8.42
CA TRP A 64 9.41 2.66 -8.66
C TRP A 64 10.09 2.25 -7.36
N VAL A 65 10.37 3.21 -6.48
CA VAL A 65 11.10 2.95 -5.22
C VAL A 65 10.19 2.36 -4.15
N ASN A 66 9.00 2.92 -3.96
CA ASN A 66 8.09 2.53 -2.88
C ASN A 66 7.18 1.39 -3.32
N SER A 67 7.76 0.30 -3.84
CA SER A 67 7.01 -0.87 -4.29
C SER A 67 7.48 -2.10 -3.53
N LEU A 68 6.55 -2.78 -2.87
CA LEU A 68 6.82 -4.00 -2.10
C LEU A 68 5.91 -5.13 -2.57
N HIS A 69 6.53 -6.28 -2.84
CA HIS A 69 5.84 -7.55 -3.00
C HIS A 69 5.54 -8.12 -1.62
N VAL A 70 4.28 -8.11 -1.22
CA VAL A 70 3.87 -8.51 0.14
C VAL A 70 4.08 -10.02 0.35
N GLU A 71 4.01 -10.80 -0.73
CA GLU A 71 4.31 -12.23 -0.74
C GLU A 71 5.74 -12.58 -0.33
N ASP A 72 6.71 -11.65 -0.46
CA ASP A 72 8.09 -11.85 -0.01
C ASP A 72 8.19 -11.88 1.51
N TRP A 73 7.21 -11.28 2.20
CA TRP A 73 7.16 -11.16 3.66
C TRP A 73 6.15 -12.12 4.28
N TYR A 74 5.04 -12.41 3.58
CA TYR A 74 3.95 -13.24 4.08
C TYR A 74 3.51 -14.28 3.05
N ARG A 75 3.38 -15.55 3.46
CA ARG A 75 2.92 -16.64 2.58
C ARG A 75 1.40 -16.76 2.48
N THR A 76 0.69 -16.29 3.50
CA THR A 76 -0.77 -16.33 3.61
C THR A 76 -1.27 -14.96 4.07
N HIS A 77 -2.55 -14.69 3.85
CA HIS A 77 -3.19 -13.43 4.26
C HIS A 77 -2.48 -12.17 3.71
N VAL A 78 -1.85 -12.27 2.53
CA VAL A 78 -1.08 -11.18 1.91
C VAL A 78 -1.87 -9.88 1.75
N LEU A 79 -3.17 -9.94 1.45
CA LEU A 79 -4.01 -8.74 1.38
C LEU A 79 -4.20 -8.07 2.75
N LEU A 80 -4.40 -8.86 3.81
CA LEU A 80 -4.48 -8.33 5.18
C LEU A 80 -3.15 -7.72 5.62
N ALA A 81 -2.04 -8.37 5.26
CA ALA A 81 -0.71 -7.85 5.52
C ALA A 81 -0.49 -6.51 4.79
N ALA A 82 -0.94 -6.36 3.54
CA ALA A 82 -0.87 -5.09 2.84
C ALA A 82 -1.70 -3.99 3.54
N LEU A 83 -2.93 -4.30 3.97
CA LEU A 83 -3.80 -3.37 4.69
C LEU A 83 -3.22 -2.92 6.05
N GLY A 84 -2.70 -3.88 6.83
CA GLY A 84 -2.05 -3.55 8.10
C GLY A 84 -0.77 -2.75 7.92
N PHE A 85 -0.03 -3.00 6.83
CA PHE A 85 1.16 -2.24 6.50
C PHE A 85 0.81 -0.80 6.09
N SER A 86 -0.26 -0.59 5.30
CA SER A 86 -0.76 0.76 5.00
C SER A 86 -1.09 1.55 6.26
N ASP A 87 -1.78 0.95 7.24
CA ASP A 87 -2.08 1.66 8.51
C ASP A 87 -0.81 2.03 9.28
N ALA A 88 0.17 1.11 9.34
CA ALA A 88 1.45 1.38 9.99
C ALA A 88 2.23 2.50 9.30
N VAL A 89 2.27 2.51 7.96
CA VAL A 89 2.92 3.56 7.16
C VAL A 89 2.21 4.90 7.34
N PHE A 90 0.88 4.95 7.35
CA PHE A 90 0.16 6.19 7.63
C PHE A 90 0.44 6.71 9.04
N ALA A 91 0.47 5.84 10.05
CA ALA A 91 0.81 6.23 11.41
C ALA A 91 2.26 6.74 11.53
N LEU A 92 3.19 6.11 10.81
CA LEU A 92 4.60 6.55 10.74
C LEU A 92 4.70 7.94 10.09
N TRP A 93 4.01 8.16 8.97
CA TRP A 93 3.99 9.45 8.30
C TRP A 93 3.39 10.55 9.17
N GLU A 94 2.23 10.32 9.80
CA GLU A 94 1.63 11.28 10.73
C GLU A 94 2.58 11.63 11.87
N LYS A 95 3.35 10.65 12.37
CA LYS A 95 4.35 10.87 13.42
C LYS A 95 5.52 11.74 12.95
N GLN A 96 5.98 11.59 11.70
CA GLN A 96 7.14 12.29 11.17
C GLN A 96 6.79 13.68 10.60
N HIS A 97 5.64 13.82 9.94
CA HIS A 97 5.28 15.01 9.16
C HIS A 97 4.01 15.71 9.67
N GLY A 98 3.32 15.13 10.65
CA GLY A 98 2.03 15.63 11.12
C GLY A 98 0.89 15.33 10.14
N ARG A 99 -0.23 16.05 10.26
CA ARG A 99 -1.46 15.83 9.47
C ARG A 99 -1.62 16.75 8.26
N ARG A 100 -0.60 17.55 7.92
CA ARG A 100 -0.70 18.59 6.88
C ARG A 100 -0.56 18.01 5.48
N ASP A 101 0.36 17.07 5.30
CA ASP A 101 0.61 16.40 4.03
C ASP A 101 0.06 14.98 4.07
N GLY A 102 -0.53 14.53 2.97
CA GLY A 102 -1.12 13.19 2.86
C GLY A 102 -0.18 12.18 2.20
N LEU A 103 -0.47 10.90 2.39
CA LEU A 103 0.10 9.80 1.61
C LEU A 103 -1.01 9.09 0.85
N VAL A 104 -0.65 8.45 -0.25
CA VAL A 104 -1.51 7.51 -0.96
C VAL A 104 -0.85 6.15 -0.96
N CYS A 105 -1.58 5.14 -0.49
CA CYS A 105 -1.19 3.74 -0.59
C CYS A 105 -2.01 3.05 -1.67
N LEU A 106 -1.36 2.34 -2.58
CA LEU A 106 -1.99 1.50 -3.59
C LEU A 106 -1.75 0.04 -3.26
N ILE A 107 -2.78 -0.78 -3.39
CA ILE A 107 -2.69 -2.23 -3.25
C ILE A 107 -3.26 -2.84 -4.52
N SER A 108 -2.45 -3.57 -5.26
CA SER A 108 -2.92 -4.46 -6.32
C SER A 108 -2.82 -5.91 -5.89
N LYS A 109 -3.79 -6.71 -6.32
CA LYS A 109 -3.82 -8.15 -6.05
C LYS A 109 -4.14 -8.88 -7.34
N ASN A 110 -3.25 -9.79 -7.72
CA ASN A 110 -3.45 -10.69 -8.84
C ASN A 110 -3.30 -12.15 -8.38
N ARG A 111 -3.85 -13.08 -9.15
CA ARG A 111 -3.61 -14.51 -9.02
C ARG A 111 -2.36 -14.88 -9.83
N VAL A 112 -1.47 -15.67 -9.23
CA VAL A 112 -0.33 -16.22 -9.98
C VAL A 112 -0.86 -17.27 -10.94
N ALA A 113 -0.60 -17.11 -12.24
CA ALA A 113 -1.05 -18.03 -13.27
C ALA A 113 -0.61 -19.47 -12.97
N GLY A 114 -1.51 -20.44 -13.15
CA GLY A 114 -1.24 -21.85 -12.84
C GLY A 114 -1.12 -22.17 -11.35
N SER A 115 -1.46 -21.24 -10.45
CA SER A 115 -1.33 -21.43 -8.99
C SER A 115 -2.59 -21.05 -8.21
N ALA A 116 -2.69 -21.57 -6.98
CA ALA A 116 -3.63 -21.08 -5.98
C ALA A 116 -3.10 -19.85 -5.22
N ARG A 117 -1.84 -19.45 -5.47
CA ARG A 117 -1.20 -18.31 -4.81
C ARG A 117 -1.70 -16.97 -5.37
N HIS A 118 -1.64 -15.97 -4.51
CA HIS A 118 -1.89 -14.57 -4.85
C HIS A 118 -0.60 -13.76 -4.73
N ALA A 119 -0.38 -12.88 -5.70
CA ALA A 119 0.63 -11.84 -5.62
C ALA A 119 -0.06 -10.54 -5.17
N VAL A 120 0.55 -9.82 -4.24
CA VAL A 120 0.03 -8.54 -3.75
C VAL A 120 1.15 -7.53 -3.77
N VAL A 121 1.01 -6.52 -4.62
CA VAL A 121 1.95 -5.40 -4.68
C VAL A 121 1.36 -4.26 -3.89
N TRP A 122 2.15 -3.74 -2.95
CA TRP A 122 1.83 -2.54 -2.19
C TRP A 122 2.72 -1.40 -2.68
N LYS A 123 2.14 -0.21 -2.86
CA LYS A 123 2.87 1.00 -3.24
C LYS A 123 2.51 2.21 -2.38
N MET A 124 3.42 3.18 -2.28
CA MET A 124 3.20 4.46 -1.61
C MET A 124 3.65 5.66 -2.44
N HIS A 125 2.85 6.72 -2.36
CA HIS A 125 3.12 8.00 -2.98
C HIS A 125 2.82 9.14 -2.00
N ARG A 126 3.44 10.29 -2.21
CA ARG A 126 3.01 11.52 -1.54
C ARG A 126 1.71 12.01 -2.18
N HIS A 127 0.73 12.38 -1.38
CA HIS A 127 -0.50 12.98 -1.90
C HIS A 127 -0.20 14.41 -2.36
N ARG A 128 -0.37 14.67 -3.66
CA ARG A 128 -0.22 16.01 -4.25
C ARG A 128 -1.53 16.40 -4.95
N PRO A 129 -2.03 17.63 -4.75
CA PRO A 129 -3.22 18.11 -5.46
C PRO A 129 -3.05 18.01 -6.98
N GLY A 130 -4.06 17.48 -7.67
CA GLY A 130 -4.06 17.36 -9.13
C GLY A 130 -3.23 16.20 -9.69
N GLN A 131 -2.66 15.33 -8.85
CA GLN A 131 -2.05 14.09 -9.29
C GLN A 131 -2.99 12.91 -9.02
N ASP A 132 -3.10 12.03 -10.01
CA ASP A 132 -3.81 10.76 -9.92
C ASP A 132 -2.84 9.59 -10.07
N TRP A 133 -3.08 8.52 -9.32
CA TRP A 133 -2.26 7.30 -9.36
C TRP A 133 -2.94 6.13 -10.04
N LEU A 134 -4.27 6.16 -10.09
CA LEU A 134 -5.10 5.23 -10.82
C LEU A 134 -6.02 6.02 -11.75
N ALA A 135 -6.30 5.46 -12.94
CA ALA A 135 -7.26 6.04 -13.87
C ALA A 135 -8.64 6.24 -13.21
N ALA A 136 -9.42 7.18 -13.73
CA ALA A 136 -10.78 7.44 -13.23
C ALA A 136 -11.64 6.17 -13.28
N ASP A 137 -11.59 5.45 -14.41
CA ASP A 137 -12.22 4.15 -14.59
C ASP A 137 -11.33 3.02 -14.04
N LEU A 138 -11.72 2.48 -12.88
CA LEU A 138 -11.02 1.37 -12.25
C LEU A 138 -11.45 -0.01 -12.80
N SER A 139 -12.50 -0.08 -13.62
CA SER A 139 -13.02 -1.34 -14.16
C SER A 139 -12.11 -1.92 -15.25
N GLY A 140 -11.40 -1.03 -15.97
CA GLY A 140 -10.40 -1.38 -16.99
C GLY A 140 -9.12 -2.03 -16.47
N TYR A 141 -8.90 -2.07 -15.15
CA TYR A 141 -7.78 -2.82 -14.58
C TYR A 141 -8.13 -4.31 -14.47
N ASP A 142 -7.29 -5.17 -15.05
CA ASP A 142 -7.41 -6.62 -14.91
C ASP A 142 -7.25 -7.08 -13.46
N ASP A 143 -6.34 -6.43 -12.73
CA ASP A 143 -6.05 -6.70 -11.33
C ASP A 143 -7.15 -6.19 -10.39
N ALA A 144 -7.25 -6.80 -9.21
CA ALA A 144 -7.95 -6.15 -8.10
C ALA A 144 -7.11 -4.98 -7.59
N VAL A 145 -7.66 -3.75 -7.58
CA VAL A 145 -6.94 -2.54 -7.14
C VAL A 145 -7.68 -1.81 -6.03
N LEU A 146 -6.92 -1.28 -5.07
CA LEU A 146 -7.36 -0.44 -3.94
C LEU A 146 -6.43 0.78 -3.84
N GLU A 147 -7.02 1.94 -3.67
CA GLU A 147 -6.35 3.19 -3.31
C GLU A 147 -6.88 3.68 -1.96
N LEU A 148 -5.94 4.05 -1.07
CA LEU A 148 -6.18 4.59 0.25
C LEU A 148 -5.41 5.91 0.38
N THR A 149 -6.05 6.99 0.79
CA THR A 149 -5.40 8.32 0.86
C THR A 149 -5.19 8.84 2.28
N SER A 150 -5.67 8.11 3.30
CA SER A 150 -5.56 8.55 4.69
C SER A 150 -5.81 7.43 5.69
N ARG A 151 -5.57 7.72 6.98
CA ARG A 151 -5.95 6.81 8.08
C ARG A 151 -7.46 6.58 8.22
N ASN A 152 -8.28 7.54 7.80
CA ASN A 152 -9.73 7.38 7.84
C ASN A 152 -10.18 6.32 6.82
N ASP A 153 -9.57 6.30 5.64
CA ASP A 153 -9.83 5.29 4.62
C ASP A 153 -9.51 3.88 5.12
N ILE A 154 -8.34 3.68 5.74
CA ILE A 154 -7.96 2.36 6.24
C ILE A 154 -8.81 1.93 7.44
N THR A 155 -9.20 2.88 8.31
CA THR A 155 -10.13 2.61 9.43
C THR A 155 -11.47 2.09 8.89
N LEU A 156 -12.03 2.76 7.88
CA LEU A 156 -13.29 2.36 7.26
C LEU A 156 -13.18 0.97 6.59
N VAL A 157 -12.06 0.65 5.96
CA VAL A 157 -11.82 -0.71 5.42
C VAL A 157 -11.76 -1.74 6.56
N LYS A 158 -11.03 -1.46 7.64
CA LYS A 158 -10.92 -2.37 8.80
C LYS A 158 -12.26 -2.62 9.48
N GLU A 159 -13.06 -1.57 9.67
CA GLU A 159 -14.43 -1.67 10.21
C GLU A 159 -15.31 -2.57 9.36
N ARG A 160 -15.32 -2.37 8.03
CA ARG A 160 -16.07 -3.22 7.08
C ARG A 160 -15.63 -4.68 7.11
N LEU A 161 -14.36 -4.92 7.41
CA LEU A 161 -13.80 -6.26 7.53
C LEU A 161 -13.96 -6.85 8.94
N CYS A 162 -14.62 -6.14 9.87
CA CYS A 162 -14.68 -6.49 11.29
C CYS A 162 -13.30 -6.75 11.91
N LEU A 163 -12.24 -6.15 11.35
CA LEU A 163 -10.88 -6.19 11.88
C LEU A 163 -10.80 -5.15 12.98
N ARG A 164 -11.15 -5.54 14.21
CA ARG A 164 -10.89 -4.69 15.39
C ARG A 164 -9.38 -4.70 15.67
N ALA A 165 -8.81 -3.52 15.86
CA ALA A 165 -7.44 -3.34 16.30
C ALA A 165 -7.24 -3.90 17.71
#